data_AF-A0A535Y7F6-F1
#
_entry.id   AF-A0A535Y7F6-F1
#
_cell.length_a   1.000
_cell.length_b   1.000
_cell.length_c   1.000
_cell.angle_alpha   90.00
_cell.angle_beta   90.00
_cell.angle_gamma   90.00
#
_symmetry.space_group_name_H-M   'P 1'
#
loop_
_entity.id
_entity.type
_entity.pdbx_description
1 polymer ?
#
loop_
_entity_poly.entity_id
_entity_poly.type
_entity_poly.pdbx_seq_one_letter_code
_entity_poly.pdbx_strand_id
1 'polypeptide(L)' 'EAPYNVILVAAAARGVPPALIEQLADGGRMVIPVSVGPDQPQDLRVYVRRGSEVSYRSMFPVLFVPLRTG' A
#
# COMPACT_ATOMS: atom_id res chain seq x y z
N GLU A 1 -1.85 15.07 -10.21
CA GLU A 1 -1.98 15.97 -9.06
C GLU A 1 -2.70 15.21 -7.95
N ALA A 2 -2.21 15.29 -6.71
CA ALA A 2 -2.88 14.69 -5.55
C ALA A 2 -4.04 15.60 -5.09
N PRO A 3 -5.06 15.07 -4.39
CA PRO A 3 -5.19 13.69 -3.92
C PRO A 3 -5.63 12.70 -5.03
N TYR A 4 -5.17 11.45 -4.92
CA TYR A 4 -5.44 10.38 -5.87
C TYR A 4 -6.60 9.48 -5.42
N ASN A 5 -7.51 9.16 -6.34
CA ASN A 5 -8.56 8.17 -6.12
C ASN A 5 -8.00 6.74 -6.02
N VAL A 6 -6.93 6.46 -6.76
CA VAL A 6 -6.27 5.15 -6.79
C VAL A 6 -4.76 5.34 -6.79
N ILE A 7 -4.07 4.61 -5.92
CA ILE A 7 -2.62 4.45 -5.93
C ILE A 7 -2.31 2.97 -6.15
N LEU A 8 -1.52 2.66 -7.17
CA LEU A 8 -1.04 1.31 -7.43
C LEU A 8 0.48 1.28 -7.27
N VAL A 9 0.96 0.45 -6.34
CA VAL A 9 2.40 0.28 -6.10
C VAL A 9 2.84 -1.07 -6.65
N ALA A 10 3.67 -1.03 -7.70
CA ALA A 10 4.20 -2.23 -8.36
C ALA A 10 5.55 -2.69 -7.78
N ALA A 11 5.78 -2.45 -6.48
CA ALA A 11 6.98 -2.86 -5.75
C ALA A 11 6.63 -3.08 -4.27
N ALA A 12 7.36 -3.98 -3.63
CA ALA A 12 7.07 -4.39 -2.26
C ALA A 12 7.64 -3.42 -1.23
N ALA A 13 6.78 -2.84 -0.41
CA ALA A 13 7.19 -1.97 0.68
C ALA A 13 7.48 -2.78 1.95
N ARG A 14 8.54 -2.44 2.69
CA ARG A 14 8.81 -3.01 4.03
C ARG A 14 7.76 -2.57 5.06
N GLY A 15 7.20 -1.39 4.85
CA GLY A 15 6.06 -0.82 5.56
C GLY A 15 5.45 0.23 4.65
N VAL A 16 4.14 0.45 4.78
CA VAL A 16 3.43 1.38 3.89
C VAL A 16 3.92 2.81 4.13
N PRO A 17 4.47 3.51 3.11
CA PRO A 17 4.92 4.88 3.26
C PRO A 17 3.75 5.82 3.64
N PRO A 18 3.86 6.62 4.72
CA PRO A 18 2.79 7.53 5.14
C PRO A 18 2.38 8.53 4.05
N ALA A 19 3.34 9.01 3.26
CA ALA A 19 3.09 9.91 2.15
C ALA A 19 2.11 9.36 1.10
N LEU A 20 2.09 8.03 0.89
CA LEU A 20 1.11 7.42 -0.03
C LEU A 20 -0.30 7.43 0.56
N ILE A 21 -0.43 7.30 1.88
CA ILE A 21 -1.71 7.41 2.57
C ILE A 21 -2.23 8.85 2.57
N GLU A 22 -1.36 9.82 2.82
CA GLU A 22 -1.69 11.25 2.80
C GLU A 22 -2.16 11.73 1.41
N GLN A 23 -1.60 11.13 0.36
CA GLN A 23 -1.98 11.43 -1.02
C GLN A 23 -3.27 10.73 -1.48
N LEU A 24 -3.89 9.86 -0.69
CA LEU A 24 -5.19 9.27 -1.04
C LEU A 24 -6.32 10.27 -0.84
N ALA A 25 -7.21 10.38 -1.82
CA ALA A 25 -8.49 11.07 -1.67
C ALA A 25 -9.36 10.38 -0.61
N ASP A 26 -10.34 11.09 -0.05
CA ASP A 26 -11.37 10.46 0.76
C ASP A 26 -12.18 9.47 -0.09
N GLY A 27 -12.40 8.25 0.43
CA GLY A 27 -12.92 7.12 -0.34
C GLY A 27 -11.92 6.48 -1.32
N GLY A 28 -10.71 7.03 -1.42
CA GLY A 28 -9.64 6.54 -2.28
C GLY A 28 -9.07 5.19 -1.82
N ARG A 29 -8.44 4.49 -2.76
CA ARG A 29 -7.94 3.11 -2.57
C ARG A 29 -6.48 3.00 -2.95
N MET A 30 -5.70 2.26 -2.18
CA MET A 30 -4.33 1.91 -2.56
C MET A 30 -4.13 0.41 -2.59
N VAL A 31 -3.47 -0.09 -3.63
CA VAL A 31 -3.03 -1.48 -3.75
C VAL A 31 -1.51 -1.51 -3.65
N ILE A 32 -0.99 -2.24 -2.66
CA ILE A 32 0.45 -2.29 -2.37
C ILE A 32 0.85 -3.68 -1.84
N PRO A 33 1.90 -4.31 -2.40
CA PRO A 33 2.55 -5.44 -1.79
C PRO A 33 3.33 -4.99 -0.54
N VAL A 34 3.14 -5.66 0.59
CA VAL A 34 3.82 -5.34 1.84
C VAL A 34 4.56 -6.57 2.35
N SER A 35 5.85 -6.44 2.64
CA SER A 35 6.63 -7.51 3.28
C SER A 35 6.13 -7.75 4.71
N VAL A 36 5.79 -8.99 5.05
CA VAL A 36 5.33 -9.38 6.40
C VAL A 36 6.42 -9.94 7.31
N GLY A 37 7.63 -10.15 6.78
CA GLY A 37 8.80 -10.56 7.56
C GLY A 37 9.96 -11.00 6.66
N PRO A 38 11.15 -11.26 7.25
CA PRO A 38 12.23 -11.96 6.55
C PRO A 38 11.75 -13.33 6.06
N ASP A 39 12.09 -13.68 4.81
CA ASP A 39 11.78 -14.96 4.18
C ASP A 39 10.28 -15.34 4.09
N GLN A 40 9.38 -14.41 4.40
CA GLN A 40 7.95 -14.58 4.21
C GLN A 40 7.49 -13.98 2.88
N PRO A 41 6.50 -14.59 2.21
CA PRO A 41 5.92 -14.01 1.00
C PRO A 41 5.28 -12.65 1.32
N GLN A 42 5.25 -11.73 0.36
CA GLN A 42 4.64 -10.42 0.57
C GLN A 42 3.13 -10.55 0.56
N ASP A 43 2.43 -9.74 1.33
CA ASP A 43 0.97 -9.69 1.35
C ASP A 43 0.48 -8.55 0.46
N LEU A 44 -0.33 -8.86 -0.55
CA LEU A 44 -0.97 -7.83 -1.36
C LEU A 44 -2.13 -7.23 -0.55
N ARG A 45 -2.02 -5.95 -0.21
CA ARG A 45 -3.01 -5.26 0.62
C ARG A 45 -3.76 -4.20 -0.16
N VAL A 46 -5.04 -4.05 0.16
CA VAL A 46 -5.88 -2.96 -0.31
C VAL A 46 -6.22 -2.06 0.87
N TYR A 47 -5.72 -0.83 0.83
CA TYR A 47 -6.03 0.23 1.77
C TYR A 47 -7.20 1.08 1.28
N VAL A 48 -8.04 1.55 2.20
CA VAL A 48 -9.14 2.47 1.94
C VAL A 48 -9.10 3.60 2.96
N ARG A 49 -9.13 4.84 2.47
CA ARG A 49 -9.25 6.04 3.32
C ARG A 49 -10.72 6.43 3.49
N ARG A 50 -11.12 6.74 4.73
CA ARG A 50 -12.42 7.31 5.09
C ARG A 50 -12.21 8.42 6.11
N GLY A 51 -12.19 9.67 5.64
CA GLY A 51 -11.85 10.84 6.44
C GLY A 51 -10.44 10.75 7.02
N SER A 52 -10.33 10.64 8.34
CA SER A 52 -9.08 10.42 9.07
C SER A 52 -8.74 8.95 9.28
N GLU A 53 -9.68 8.04 9.02
CA GLU A 53 -9.48 6.61 9.21
C GLU A 53 -8.88 5.97 7.95
N VAL A 54 -7.95 5.04 8.18
CA VAL A 54 -7.34 4.24 7.13
C VAL A 54 -7.43 2.78 7.57
N SER A 55 -8.13 1.99 6.78
CA SER A 55 -8.28 0.56 6.98
C SER A 55 -7.63 -0.19 5.83
N TYR A 56 -7.26 -1.45 6.05
CA TYR A 56 -6.78 -2.32 4.97
C TYR A 56 -7.35 -3.73 5.09
N ARG A 57 -7.35 -4.42 3.96
CA ARG A 57 -7.55 -5.87 3.90
C ARG A 57 -6.40 -6.54 3.16
N SER A 58 -5.99 -7.70 3.66
CA SER A 58 -5.09 -8.62 2.98
C SER A 58 -5.85 -9.35 1.86
N MET A 59 -5.18 -9.59 0.73
CA MET A 59 -5.77 -10.26 -0.43
C MET A 59 -5.19 -11.65 -0.60
N PHE A 60 -3.91 -11.74 -1.00
CA PHE A 60 -3.20 -12.99 -1.23
C PHE A 60 -1.68 -12.76 -1.25
N PRO A 61 -0.88 -13.81 -1.03
CA PRO A 61 0.58 -13.72 -1.13
C PRO A 61 1.06 -13.39 -2.55
N VAL A 62 2.09 -12.55 -2.68
CA VAL A 62 2.70 -12.13 -3.95
C VAL A 62 4.23 -12.05 -3.83
N LEU A 63 4.91 -11.89 -4.98
CA LEU A 63 6.37 -11.72 -5.04
C LEU A 63 6.74 -10.60 -6.03
N PHE A 64 6.95 -9.39 -5.50
CA PHE A 64 7.41 -8.21 -6.22
C PHE A 64 8.85 -7.84 -5.83
N VAL A 65 9.52 -7.08 -6.68
CA VAL A 65 10.82 -6.47 -6.35
C VAL A 65 10.70 -5.47 -5.18
N PRO A 66 11.75 -5.26 -4.37
CA PRO A 66 11.70 -4.31 -3.25
C PRO A 66 11.50 -2.87 -3.73
N LEU A 67 10.63 -2.14 -3.03
CA LEU A 67 10.52 -0.69 -3.13
C LEU A 67 11.77 -0.06 -2.50
N ARG A 68 12.55 0.63 -3.32
CA ARG A 68 13.77 1.31 -2.87
C ARG A 68 13.42 2.73 -2.43
N THR A 69 13.85 3.11 -1.23
CA THR A 69 13.98 4.52 -0.85
C THR A 69 15.29 5.04 -1.43
N GLY A 70 15.24 6.21 -2.09
CA GLY A 70 16.43 6.92 -2.55
C GLY A 70 17.25 7.48 -1.40
#